data_AF-A0AAV0ZA74-F1
#
_entry.id   AF-A0AAV0ZA74-F1
#
_cell.length_a   1.000
_cell.length_b   1.000
_cell.length_c   1.000
_cell.angle_alpha   90.00
_cell.angle_beta   90.00
_cell.angle_gamma   90.00
#
_symmetry.space_group_name_H-M   'P 1'
#
loop_
_entity.id
_entity.type
_entity.pdbx_description
1 polymer ?
#
loop_
_entity_poly.entity_id
_entity_poly.type
_entity_poly.pdbx_seq_one_letter_code
_entity_poly.pdbx_strand_id
1 'polypeptide(L)'
;MLQKMASKSILLLGIFLVVATKVYSYEEDLKIVVNYANPSAPSVLAPPVKPSPTPVVTAPTPPSPVKTPPTTPPSPPSPPLAKTPPYQSPPIVKPPSPPPVTTPTPPPTSQPPIAKTPLAPPTPVVKSLKDCVPLCGYRCQLHSRKNLCLRACVTCCNRCKCVPPGTYGNREKCGKCYTDMLTRGNRYKCP
;
A
#
# COMPACT_ATOMS: atom_id res chain seq x y z
N MET A 1 -15.62 -23.30 -55.64
CA MET A 1 -16.19 -22.30 -54.70
C MET A 1 -16.41 -22.87 -53.31
N LEU A 2 -16.97 -24.07 -53.15
CA LEU A 2 -17.31 -24.69 -51.86
C LEU A 2 -16.12 -24.87 -50.89
N GLN A 3 -14.94 -25.21 -51.41
CA GLN A 3 -13.74 -25.46 -50.59
C GLN A 3 -13.10 -24.18 -50.00
N LYS A 4 -13.37 -23.00 -50.58
CA LYS A 4 -12.91 -21.69 -50.05
C LYS A 4 -13.77 -21.17 -48.90
N MET A 5 -15.05 -21.57 -48.83
CA MET A 5 -15.96 -21.17 -47.75
C MET A 5 -15.73 -21.99 -46.48
N ALA A 6 -15.36 -23.28 -46.61
CA ALA A 6 -15.05 -24.14 -45.48
C ALA A 6 -13.83 -23.67 -44.67
N SER A 7 -12.77 -23.19 -45.33
CA SER A 7 -11.56 -22.70 -44.65
C SER A 7 -11.80 -21.43 -43.82
N LYS A 8 -12.60 -20.49 -44.32
CA LYS A 8 -12.97 -19.27 -43.58
C LYS A 8 -13.87 -19.58 -42.38
N SER A 9 -14.79 -20.54 -42.52
CA SER A 9 -15.69 -20.94 -41.44
C SER A 9 -14.95 -21.63 -40.29
N ILE A 10 -13.94 -22.45 -40.59
CA ILE A 10 -13.09 -23.10 -39.59
C ILE A 10 -12.24 -22.07 -38.83
N LEU A 11 -11.69 -21.07 -39.54
CA LEU A 11 -10.91 -20.00 -38.93
C LEU A 11 -11.75 -19.17 -37.93
N LEU A 12 -12.97 -18.81 -38.31
CA LEU A 12 -13.88 -18.03 -37.45
C LEU A 12 -14.32 -18.82 -36.21
N LEU A 13 -14.63 -20.11 -36.36
CA LEU A 13 -14.94 -21.00 -35.23
C LEU A 13 -13.75 -21.13 -34.26
N GLY A 14 -12.53 -21.26 -34.79
CA GLY A 14 -11.32 -21.30 -33.97
C GLY A 14 -11.09 -20.02 -33.17
N ILE A 15 -11.26 -18.85 -33.80
CA ILE A 15 -11.14 -17.55 -33.10
C ILE A 15 -12.23 -17.43 -32.02
N PHE A 16 -13.47 -17.80 -32.33
CA PHE A 16 -14.58 -17.73 -31.38
C PHE A 16 -14.34 -18.63 -30.15
N LEU A 17 -13.84 -19.85 -30.34
CA LEU A 17 -13.47 -20.75 -29.24
C LEU A 17 -12.34 -20.19 -28.37
N VAL A 18 -11.33 -19.56 -28.97
CA VAL A 18 -10.22 -18.92 -28.22
C VAL A 18 -10.72 -17.73 -27.41
N VAL A 19 -11.61 -16.91 -27.97
CA VAL A 19 -12.20 -15.77 -27.25
C VAL A 19 -13.09 -16.26 -26.10
N ALA A 20 -13.94 -17.25 -26.35
CA ALA A 20 -14.85 -17.80 -25.32
C ALA A 20 -14.09 -18.41 -24.13
N THR A 21 -13.02 -19.18 -24.40
CA THR A 21 -12.18 -19.77 -23.34
C THR A 21 -11.45 -18.70 -22.52
N LYS A 22 -10.99 -17.62 -23.16
CA LYS A 22 -10.39 -16.48 -22.46
C LYS A 22 -11.40 -15.78 -21.56
N VAL A 23 -12.60 -15.49 -22.05
CA VAL A 23 -13.68 -14.84 -21.27
C VAL A 23 -14.07 -15.68 -20.05
N TYR A 24 -14.18 -17.00 -20.18
CA TYR A 24 -14.46 -17.89 -19.06
C TYR A 24 -13.35 -17.87 -17.99
N SER A 25 -12.08 -17.86 -18.41
CA SER A 25 -10.95 -17.71 -17.48
C SER A 25 -11.01 -16.40 -16.70
N TYR A 26 -11.43 -15.29 -17.32
CA TYR A 26 -11.54 -13.99 -16.64
C TYR A 26 -12.68 -13.95 -15.61
N GLU A 27 -13.78 -14.66 -15.83
CA GLU A 27 -14.91 -14.67 -14.89
C GLU A 27 -14.59 -15.43 -13.60
N GLU A 28 -13.86 -16.55 -13.70
CA GLU A 28 -13.38 -17.33 -12.55
C GLU A 28 -12.34 -16.53 -11.73
N ASP A 29 -11.38 -15.89 -12.41
CA ASP A 29 -10.38 -15.03 -11.77
C ASP A 29 -11.02 -13.85 -11.00
N LEU A 30 -12.09 -13.25 -11.53
CA LEU A 30 -12.77 -12.13 -10.87
C LEU A 30 -13.58 -12.58 -9.64
N LYS A 31 -14.24 -13.74 -9.69
CA LYS A 31 -14.91 -14.34 -8.52
C LYS A 31 -13.90 -14.66 -7.41
N ILE A 32 -12.70 -15.13 -7.75
CA ILE A 32 -11.63 -15.40 -6.78
C ILE A 32 -11.09 -14.09 -6.16
N VAL A 33 -10.86 -13.03 -6.96
CA VAL A 33 -10.38 -11.73 -6.45
C VAL A 33 -11.42 -11.07 -5.53
N VAL A 34 -12.71 -11.20 -5.84
CA VAL A 34 -13.79 -10.65 -5.00
C VAL A 34 -13.90 -11.40 -3.66
N ASN A 35 -13.76 -12.73 -3.66
CA ASN A 35 -13.73 -13.52 -2.42
C ASN A 35 -12.47 -13.25 -1.57
N TYR A 36 -11.33 -12.98 -2.19
CA TYR A 36 -10.11 -12.61 -1.46
C TYR A 36 -10.16 -11.19 -0.87
N ALA A 37 -10.92 -10.28 -1.48
CA ALA A 37 -11.12 -8.92 -0.99
C ALA A 37 -12.13 -8.83 0.16
N ASN A 38 -12.94 -9.86 0.39
CA ASN A 38 -13.91 -9.93 1.48
C ASN A 38 -13.63 -11.12 2.40
N PRO A 39 -12.77 -10.98 3.42
CA PRO A 39 -12.69 -11.97 4.49
C PRO A 39 -13.97 -11.87 5.31
N SER A 40 -15.02 -12.57 4.88
CA SER A 40 -16.23 -12.76 5.66
C SER A 40 -15.86 -13.44 6.98
N ALA A 41 -15.99 -12.65 8.05
CA ALA A 41 -16.13 -13.12 9.42
C ALA A 41 -17.20 -14.23 9.50
N PRO A 42 -17.06 -15.20 10.44
CA PRO A 42 -18.08 -16.21 10.63
C PRO A 42 -19.42 -15.57 11.02
N SER A 43 -20.49 -16.06 10.38
CA SER A 43 -21.88 -15.66 10.55
C SER A 43 -22.27 -15.47 12.01
N VAL A 44 -22.57 -14.23 12.38
CA VAL A 44 -23.46 -13.93 13.51
C VAL A 44 -24.80 -13.51 12.89
N LEU A 45 -25.86 -14.26 13.20
CA LEU A 45 -27.22 -13.91 12.82
C LEU A 45 -27.52 -12.47 13.27
N ALA A 46 -27.72 -11.56 12.32
CA ALA A 46 -28.28 -10.25 12.59
C ALA A 46 -29.83 -10.31 12.45
N PRO A 47 -30.59 -9.60 13.31
CA PRO A 47 -32.05 -9.57 13.30
C PRO A 47 -32.62 -8.79 12.09
N PRO A 48 -33.92 -8.91 11.77
CA PRO A 48 -34.46 -8.43 10.50
C PRO A 48 -34.53 -6.91 10.48
N VAL A 49 -33.79 -6.28 9.57
CA VAL A 49 -33.89 -4.84 9.31
C VAL A 49 -34.95 -4.62 8.22
N LYS A 50 -35.94 -3.78 8.55
CA LYS A 50 -37.03 -3.31 7.67
C LYS A 50 -36.52 -2.85 6.29
N PRO A 51 -37.29 -3.05 5.21
CA PRO A 51 -36.92 -2.53 3.89
C PRO A 51 -36.98 -0.99 3.88
N SER A 52 -35.88 -0.37 3.47
CA SER A 52 -35.75 1.06 3.16
C SER A 52 -36.27 1.33 1.73
N PRO A 53 -36.88 2.49 1.43
CA PRO A 53 -37.59 2.72 0.17
C PRO A 53 -36.64 2.90 -1.02
N THR A 54 -37.15 2.55 -2.20
CA THR A 54 -36.49 2.66 -3.51
C THR A 54 -36.11 4.11 -3.87
N PRO A 55 -34.99 4.33 -4.59
CA PRO A 55 -34.65 5.65 -5.08
C PRO A 55 -35.55 6.01 -6.26
N VAL A 56 -36.30 7.11 -6.11
CA VAL A 56 -37.03 7.74 -7.21
C VAL A 56 -36.02 8.34 -8.18
N VAL A 57 -36.13 7.99 -9.45
CA VAL A 57 -35.35 8.57 -10.55
C VAL A 57 -35.86 10.00 -10.80
N THR A 58 -35.03 10.99 -10.52
CA THR A 58 -35.34 12.40 -10.85
C THR A 58 -34.74 12.74 -12.22
N ALA A 59 -35.58 13.26 -13.11
CA ALA A 59 -35.24 13.74 -14.45
C ALA A 59 -34.25 14.93 -14.45
N PRO A 60 -33.52 15.17 -15.54
CA PRO A 60 -32.56 16.28 -15.63
C PRO A 60 -33.29 17.65 -15.74
N THR A 61 -32.95 18.56 -14.83
CA THR A 61 -33.43 19.95 -14.77
C THR A 61 -32.73 20.83 -15.82
N PRO A 62 -33.41 21.82 -16.43
CA PRO A 62 -32.82 22.75 -17.40
C PRO A 62 -31.79 23.71 -16.75
N PRO A 63 -30.86 24.30 -17.54
CA PRO A 63 -29.81 25.17 -17.02
C PRO A 63 -30.41 26.48 -16.45
N SER A 64 -29.96 26.84 -15.24
CA SER A 64 -30.34 28.06 -14.53
C SER A 64 -29.70 29.32 -15.13
N PRO A 65 -30.27 30.52 -14.91
CA PRO A 65 -29.72 31.77 -15.44
C PRO A 65 -28.42 32.15 -14.73
N VAL A 66 -27.46 32.67 -15.50
CA VAL A 66 -26.16 33.18 -15.03
C VAL A 66 -26.38 34.30 -13.99
N LYS A 67 -26.04 34.03 -12.72
CA LYS A 67 -25.89 35.07 -11.70
C LYS A 67 -24.50 35.71 -11.83
N THR A 68 -24.48 37.04 -11.85
CA THR A 68 -23.29 37.89 -11.81
C THR A 68 -22.38 37.56 -10.61
N PRO A 69 -21.06 37.79 -10.72
CA PRO A 69 -20.11 37.50 -9.64
C PRO A 69 -20.41 38.29 -8.37
N PRO A 70 -20.24 37.69 -7.16
CA PRO A 70 -20.33 38.44 -5.92
C PRO A 70 -19.10 39.34 -5.77
N THR A 71 -19.32 40.64 -5.54
CA THR A 71 -18.30 41.55 -5.03
C THR A 71 -17.94 41.14 -3.61
N THR A 72 -16.71 40.65 -3.42
CA THR A 72 -16.16 40.33 -2.08
C THR A 72 -15.95 41.63 -1.28
N PRO A 73 -16.43 41.73 -0.04
CA PRO A 73 -16.08 42.83 0.86
C PRO A 73 -14.57 42.84 1.14
N PRO A 74 -13.94 44.01 1.34
CA PRO A 74 -12.56 44.08 1.75
C PRO A 74 -12.37 43.45 3.14
N SER A 75 -11.30 42.66 3.28
CA SER A 75 -10.91 42.00 4.52
C SER A 75 -10.63 43.04 5.62
N PRO A 76 -11.03 42.81 6.88
CA PRO A 76 -10.74 43.74 7.97
C PRO A 76 -9.22 43.89 8.18
N PRO A 77 -8.75 45.05 8.67
CA PRO A 77 -7.34 45.29 8.92
C PRO A 77 -6.83 44.36 10.02
N SER A 78 -5.65 43.78 9.78
CA SER A 78 -4.95 42.93 10.74
C SER A 78 -4.76 43.65 12.08
N PRO A 79 -4.94 42.97 13.23
CA PRO A 79 -4.68 43.58 14.53
C PRO A 79 -3.22 44.03 14.63
N PRO A 80 -2.92 45.09 15.42
CA PRO A 80 -1.56 45.59 15.58
C PRO A 80 -0.67 44.49 16.16
N LEU A 81 0.45 44.25 15.48
CA LEU A 81 1.47 43.30 15.89
C LEU A 81 2.03 43.74 17.24
N ALA A 82 1.59 43.09 18.32
CA ALA A 82 2.20 43.27 19.63
C ALA A 82 3.69 42.90 19.50
N LYS A 83 4.58 43.86 19.78
CA LYS A 83 6.02 43.63 19.84
C LYS A 83 6.28 42.62 20.96
N THR A 84 6.38 41.34 20.60
CA THR A 84 6.87 40.31 21.50
C THR A 84 8.30 40.69 21.92
N PRO A 85 8.67 40.51 23.20
CA PRO A 85 10.05 40.70 23.64
C PRO A 85 11.02 39.92 22.76
N PRO A 86 12.27 40.37 22.56
CA PRO A 86 13.28 39.59 21.86
C PRO A 86 13.35 38.19 22.47
N TYR A 87 13.07 37.17 21.66
CA TYR A 87 13.21 35.78 22.08
C TYR A 87 14.69 35.54 22.40
N GLN A 88 15.02 35.52 23.69
CA GLN A 88 16.33 35.08 24.15
C GLN A 88 16.35 33.56 23.99
N SER A 89 17.17 33.08 23.04
CA SER A 89 17.44 31.65 22.91
C SER A 89 17.87 31.10 24.27
N PRO A 90 17.28 29.99 24.76
CA PRO A 90 17.77 29.35 25.97
C PRO A 90 19.25 29.00 25.79
N PRO A 91 20.07 29.07 26.86
CA PRO A 91 21.47 28.72 26.77
C PRO A 91 21.60 27.30 26.23
N ILE A 92 22.39 27.13 25.17
CA ILE A 92 22.79 25.83 24.63
C ILE A 92 23.65 25.17 25.70
N VAL A 93 23.02 24.41 26.58
CA VAL A 93 23.73 23.45 27.42
C VAL A 93 24.08 22.31 26.48
N LYS A 94 25.35 22.23 26.07
CA LYS A 94 25.88 21.05 25.38
C LYS A 94 25.54 19.84 26.25
N PRO A 95 24.82 18.83 25.71
CA PRO A 95 24.70 17.55 26.40
C PRO A 95 26.11 17.07 26.75
N PRO A 96 26.36 16.57 27.97
CA PRO A 96 27.64 15.96 28.29
C PRO A 96 27.90 14.88 27.24
N SER A 97 29.10 14.88 26.65
CA SER A 97 29.53 13.78 25.80
C SER A 97 29.33 12.48 26.59
N PRO A 98 28.66 11.46 26.02
CA PRO A 98 28.67 10.16 26.64
C PRO A 98 30.13 9.72 26.81
N PRO A 99 30.49 9.08 27.93
CA PRO A 99 31.83 8.53 28.09
C PRO A 99 32.13 7.60 26.92
N PRO A 100 33.40 7.48 26.48
CA PRO A 100 33.76 6.52 25.45
C PRO A 100 33.34 5.12 25.92
N VAL A 101 32.34 4.55 25.25
CA VAL A 101 31.97 3.15 25.45
C VAL A 101 33.12 2.35 24.85
N THR A 102 34.05 1.93 25.70
CA THR A 102 34.98 0.84 25.40
C THR A 102 34.14 -0.41 25.19
N THR A 103 33.79 -0.69 23.94
CA THR A 103 33.27 -1.99 23.54
C THR A 103 34.30 -3.04 23.97
N PRO A 104 33.95 -3.98 24.87
CA PRO A 104 34.79 -5.15 25.05
C PRO A 104 34.83 -5.89 23.72
N THR A 105 36.03 -6.04 23.17
CA THR A 105 36.29 -6.93 22.03
C THR A 105 35.67 -8.30 22.37
N PRO A 106 34.72 -8.82 21.58
CA PRO A 106 34.27 -10.19 21.79
C PRO A 106 35.49 -11.12 21.64
N PRO A 107 35.64 -12.14 22.50
CA PRO A 107 36.75 -13.08 22.39
C PRO A 107 36.75 -13.71 21.00
N PRO A 108 37.93 -14.05 20.43
CA PRO A 108 38.00 -14.78 19.18
C PRO A 108 37.33 -16.15 19.41
N THR A 109 36.08 -16.25 18.99
CA THR A 109 35.34 -17.50 19.04
C THR A 109 35.92 -18.34 17.93
N SER A 110 36.76 -19.31 18.29
CA SER A 110 37.18 -20.40 17.44
C SER A 110 35.93 -21.08 16.91
N GLN A 111 35.58 -20.76 15.66
CA GLN A 111 34.45 -21.39 15.00
C GLN A 111 34.77 -22.89 14.84
N PRO A 112 33.97 -23.81 15.42
CA PRO A 112 34.04 -25.22 15.03
C PRO A 112 33.67 -25.34 13.55
N PRO A 113 34.19 -26.35 12.83
CA PRO A 113 34.02 -26.48 11.39
C PRO A 113 32.53 -26.47 11.05
N ILE A 114 32.16 -25.60 10.13
CA ILE A 114 30.81 -25.37 9.62
C ILE A 114 30.28 -26.71 9.07
N ALA A 115 29.57 -27.45 9.92
CA ALA A 115 28.73 -28.55 9.52
C ALA A 115 27.56 -27.95 8.73
N LYS A 116 27.46 -28.33 7.45
CA LYS A 116 26.43 -27.93 6.48
C LYS A 116 25.04 -28.00 7.12
N THR A 117 24.57 -26.88 7.65
CA THR A 117 23.27 -26.78 8.33
C THR A 117 22.18 -26.66 7.26
N PRO A 118 21.00 -27.26 7.44
CA PRO A 118 19.93 -27.26 6.44
C PRO A 118 19.53 -25.84 6.07
N LEU A 119 19.44 -25.60 4.77
CA LEU A 119 19.03 -24.37 4.13
C LEU A 119 17.83 -23.76 4.87
N ALA A 120 18.02 -22.60 5.50
CA ALA A 120 16.94 -21.82 6.09
C ALA A 120 15.78 -21.71 5.09
N PRO A 121 14.51 -21.78 5.55
CA PRO A 121 13.36 -21.74 4.66
C PRO A 121 13.51 -20.54 3.71
N PRO A 122 13.34 -20.76 2.39
CA PRO A 122 13.60 -19.73 1.40
C PRO A 122 12.72 -18.52 1.71
N THR A 123 13.35 -17.40 2.04
CA THR A 123 12.65 -16.12 2.15
C THR A 123 11.82 -15.91 0.88
N PRO A 124 10.56 -15.45 0.97
CA PRO A 124 9.70 -15.31 -0.19
C PRO A 124 10.33 -14.28 -1.15
N VAL A 125 10.81 -14.77 -2.30
CA VAL A 125 11.45 -13.94 -3.32
C VAL A 125 10.38 -13.12 -4.02
N VAL A 126 10.45 -11.79 -3.89
CA VAL A 126 9.54 -10.87 -4.58
C VAL A 126 10.03 -10.69 -6.01
N LYS A 127 9.35 -11.32 -6.97
CA LYS A 127 9.69 -11.20 -8.40
C LYS A 127 8.83 -10.15 -9.09
N SER A 128 7.60 -9.96 -8.60
CA SER A 128 6.58 -9.11 -9.21
C SER A 128 5.83 -8.26 -8.17
N LEU A 129 5.07 -7.26 -8.63
CA LEU A 129 4.18 -6.47 -7.78
C LEU A 129 3.12 -7.34 -7.09
N LYS A 130 2.68 -8.42 -7.74
CA LYS A 130 1.66 -9.33 -7.19
C LYS A 130 2.16 -10.03 -5.92
N ASP A 131 3.46 -10.31 -5.85
CA ASP A 131 4.09 -10.93 -4.68
C ASP A 131 4.19 -9.96 -3.49
N CYS A 132 4.20 -8.65 -3.76
CA CYS A 132 4.23 -7.63 -2.71
C CYS A 132 2.92 -7.56 -1.92
N VAL A 133 1.77 -7.76 -2.57
CA VAL A 133 0.45 -7.56 -1.96
C VAL A 133 0.23 -8.45 -0.73
N PRO A 134 0.39 -9.79 -0.78
CA PRO A 134 0.17 -10.64 0.39
C PRO A 134 1.22 -10.39 1.48
N LEU A 135 2.48 -10.14 1.12
CA LEU A 135 3.56 -9.86 2.08
C LEU A 135 3.32 -8.54 2.83
N CYS A 136 2.92 -7.50 2.10
CA CYS A 136 2.54 -6.22 2.69
C CYS A 136 1.25 -6.30 3.49
N GLY A 137 0.32 -7.18 3.10
CA GLY A 137 -0.87 -7.49 3.90
C GLY A 137 -0.51 -8.01 5.29
N TYR A 138 0.41 -8.99 5.37
CA TYR A 138 0.92 -9.48 6.64
C TYR A 138 1.66 -8.39 7.41
N ARG A 139 2.60 -7.69 6.77
CA ARG A 139 3.38 -6.60 7.40
C ARG A 139 2.51 -5.53 8.03
N CYS A 140 1.41 -5.17 7.37
CA CYS A 140 0.51 -4.10 7.81
C CYS A 140 -0.66 -4.59 8.69
N GLN A 141 -0.73 -5.87 9.02
CA GLN A 141 -1.89 -6.48 9.70
C GLN A 141 -2.21 -5.83 11.05
N LEU A 142 -1.19 -5.45 11.81
CA LEU A 142 -1.34 -4.81 13.12
C LEU A 142 -1.21 -3.28 13.07
N HIS A 143 -0.99 -2.71 11.89
CA HIS A 143 -0.79 -1.27 11.76
C HIS A 143 -2.14 -0.54 11.93
N SER A 144 -2.18 0.50 12.77
CA SER A 144 -3.41 1.28 13.04
C SER A 144 -4.06 1.83 11.77
N ARG A 145 -3.23 2.32 10.84
CA ARG A 145 -3.64 2.80 9.51
C ARG A 145 -3.30 1.79 8.41
N LYS A 146 -4.03 0.67 8.34
CA LYS A 146 -3.75 -0.46 7.42
C LYS A 146 -3.60 -0.04 5.96
N ASN A 147 -4.55 0.73 5.41
CA ASN A 147 -4.54 1.16 4.01
C ASN A 147 -3.33 2.04 3.67
N LEU A 148 -2.96 2.94 4.60
CA LEU A 148 -1.78 3.80 4.41
C LEU A 148 -0.49 2.98 4.45
N CYS A 149 -0.38 2.05 5.41
CA CYS A 149 0.75 1.13 5.50
C CYS A 149 0.87 0.28 4.23
N LEU A 150 -0.22 -0.32 3.75
CA LEU A 150 -0.21 -1.18 2.56
C LEU A 150 0.29 -0.43 1.33
N ARG A 151 -0.21 0.79 1.10
CA ARG A 151 0.22 1.64 -0.03
C ARG A 151 1.71 1.97 0.03
N ALA A 152 2.21 2.31 1.22
CA ALA A 152 3.63 2.59 1.42
C ALA A 152 4.49 1.33 1.22
N CYS A 153 4.07 0.21 1.84
CA CYS A 153 4.76 -1.07 1.74
C CYS A 153 4.86 -1.55 0.30
N VAL A 154 3.77 -1.56 -0.48
CA VAL A 154 3.79 -2.03 -1.87
C VAL A 154 4.70 -1.15 -2.73
N THR A 155 4.74 0.16 -2.49
CA THR A 155 5.68 1.06 -3.17
C THR A 155 7.14 0.71 -2.86
N CYS A 156 7.45 0.48 -1.58
CA CYS A 156 8.79 0.09 -1.15
C CYS A 156 9.18 -1.29 -1.68
N CYS A 157 8.27 -2.24 -1.63
CA CYS A 157 8.45 -3.59 -2.14
C CYS A 157 8.68 -3.60 -3.65
N ASN A 158 7.92 -2.82 -4.42
CA ASN A 158 8.12 -2.77 -5.86
C ASN A 158 9.52 -2.24 -6.22
N ARG A 159 10.04 -1.27 -5.45
CA ARG A 159 11.36 -0.69 -5.67
C ARG A 159 12.49 -1.58 -5.17
N CYS A 160 12.34 -2.14 -3.98
CA CYS A 160 13.41 -2.86 -3.28
C CYS A 160 13.34 -4.38 -3.44
N LYS A 161 12.27 -4.90 -4.06
CA LYS A 161 11.99 -6.32 -4.25
C LYS A 161 12.11 -7.15 -2.96
N CYS A 162 11.70 -6.54 -1.85
CA CYS A 162 11.80 -7.14 -0.52
C CYS A 162 10.77 -6.53 0.44
N VAL A 163 10.15 -7.39 1.25
CA VAL A 163 9.31 -7.00 2.41
C VAL A 163 9.91 -7.67 3.64
N PRO A 164 10.34 -6.89 4.65
CA PRO A 164 10.90 -7.52 5.85
C PRO A 164 9.90 -8.42 6.61
N PRO A 165 10.38 -9.45 7.32
CA PRO A 165 9.51 -10.37 8.05
C PRO A 165 8.89 -9.73 9.30
N GLY A 166 7.72 -10.24 9.69
CA GLY A 166 6.96 -9.75 10.85
C GLY A 166 6.05 -8.56 10.52
N THR A 167 5.39 -8.03 11.55
CA THR A 167 4.49 -6.86 11.48
C THR A 167 5.19 -5.55 11.86
N TYR A 168 6.37 -5.64 12.49
CA TYR A 168 7.18 -4.51 12.95
C TYR A 168 8.67 -4.84 12.89
N GLY A 169 9.52 -3.82 12.78
CA GLY A 169 10.97 -3.96 12.80
C GLY A 169 11.55 -4.69 11.58
N ASN A 170 12.71 -5.32 11.79
CA ASN A 170 13.46 -6.13 10.82
C ASN A 170 13.81 -5.43 9.50
N ARG A 171 13.73 -4.10 9.43
CA ARG A 171 13.87 -3.33 8.18
C ARG A 171 15.23 -3.58 7.53
N GLU A 172 16.26 -3.81 8.34
CA GLU A 172 17.62 -4.16 7.93
C GLU A 172 17.72 -5.46 7.12
N LYS A 173 16.74 -6.38 7.25
CA LYS A 173 16.69 -7.62 6.45
C LYS A 173 16.49 -7.36 4.96
N CYS A 174 15.92 -6.21 4.59
CA CYS A 174 15.78 -5.77 3.20
C CYS A 174 16.82 -4.70 2.80
N GLY A 175 17.83 -4.50 3.64
CA GLY A 175 18.94 -3.59 3.39
C GLY A 175 18.54 -2.12 3.23
N LYS A 176 19.52 -1.35 2.73
CA LYS A 176 19.44 0.12 2.65
C LYS A 176 18.29 0.64 1.81
N CYS A 177 17.91 -0.08 0.75
CA CYS A 177 16.80 0.35 -0.10
C CYS A 177 15.50 0.54 0.70
N TYR A 178 15.21 -0.38 1.64
CA TYR A 178 14.00 -0.32 2.44
C TYR A 178 14.15 0.61 3.67
N THR A 179 15.34 0.62 4.29
CA THR A 179 15.60 1.43 5.50
C THR A 179 15.73 2.91 5.19
N ASP A 180 16.39 3.28 4.09
CA ASP A 180 16.86 4.64 3.82
C ASP A 180 15.92 5.39 2.86
N MET A 181 14.80 4.79 2.46
CA MET A 181 13.81 5.44 1.62
C MET A 181 13.06 6.51 2.41
N LEU A 182 13.17 7.75 1.97
CA LEU A 182 12.54 8.91 2.60
C LEU A 182 11.37 9.45 1.76
N THR A 183 10.43 10.06 2.45
CA THR A 183 9.42 10.94 1.86
C THR A 183 10.00 12.32 1.60
N ARG A 184 9.26 13.19 0.90
CA ARG A 184 9.67 14.59 0.67
C ARG A 184 9.90 15.38 1.97
N GLY A 185 9.28 14.96 3.08
CA GLY A 185 9.45 15.56 4.41
C GLY A 185 10.59 14.96 5.23
N ASN A 186 11.53 14.25 4.61
CA ASN A 186 12.68 13.63 5.27
C ASN A 186 12.32 12.59 6.35
N ARG A 187 11.14 11.96 6.23
CA ARG A 187 10.66 10.88 7.12
C ARG A 187 10.78 9.54 6.41
N TYR A 188 11.09 8.48 7.15
CA TYR A 188 11.10 7.12 6.61
C TYR A 188 9.77 6.78 5.96
N LYS A 189 9.85 6.31 4.71
CA LYS A 189 8.69 6.02 3.88
C LYS A 189 8.14 4.62 4.11
N CYS A 190 9.03 3.64 4.28
CA CYS A 190 8.67 2.23 4.35
C CYS A 190 8.31 1.83 5.80
N PRO A 191 7.22 1.07 6.01
CA PRO A 191 6.74 0.69 7.34
C PRO A 191 7.65 -0.29 8.10
#